data_AF-A0A3M0HF87-F1
#
_entry.id   AF-A0A3M0HF87-F1
#
_cell.length_a   1.000
_cell.length_b   1.000
_cell.length_c   1.000
_cell.angle_alpha   90.00
_cell.angle_beta   90.00
_cell.angle_gamma   90.00
#
_symmetry.space_group_name_H-M   'P 1'
#
loop_
_entity.id
_entity.type
_entity.pdbx_description
1 polymer ?
#
loop_
_entity_poly.entity_id
_entity_poly.type
_entity_poly.pdbx_seq_one_letter_code
_entity_poly.pdbx_strand_id
1 'polypeptide(L)'
;MSIFETTLIFGVIPVAVIGLLGALSYLTDKQPGMDVPPYRLTDEWTREPLLWTATDEVTPFGGHGSHGADTADSIGGSASGKW
;
A
#
# COMPACT_ATOMS: atom_id res chain seq x y z
N MET A 1 35.10 20.51 -31.83
CA MET A 1 34.35 19.48 -31.09
C MET A 1 34.60 18.14 -31.77
N SER A 2 35.14 17.15 -31.05
CA SER A 2 35.42 15.82 -31.61
C SER A 2 34.26 14.85 -31.38
N ILE A 3 34.20 13.75 -32.15
CA ILE A 3 33.15 12.73 -31.95
C ILE A 3 33.25 12.08 -30.56
N PHE A 4 34.48 11.88 -30.06
CA PHE A 4 34.73 11.40 -28.70
C PHE A 4 34.16 12.36 -27.66
N GLU A 5 34.37 13.65 -27.85
CA GLU A 5 33.89 14.72 -26.96
C GLU A 5 32.34 14.77 -26.94
N THR A 6 31.71 14.71 -28.11
CA THR A 6 30.23 14.68 -28.22
C THR A 6 29.64 13.44 -27.55
N THR A 7 30.19 12.25 -27.79
CA THR A 7 29.70 11.01 -27.18
C THR A 7 29.91 10.99 -25.66
N LEU A 8 31.03 11.53 -25.18
CA LEU A 8 31.30 11.63 -23.75
C LEU A 8 30.29 12.56 -23.07
N ILE A 9 30.09 13.77 -23.60
CA ILE A 9 29.25 14.80 -22.98
C ILE A 9 27.77 14.41 -23.01
N PHE A 10 27.27 13.89 -24.12
CA PHE A 10 25.83 13.65 -24.29
C PHE A 10 25.39 12.21 -24.04
N GLY A 11 26.31 11.24 -24.02
CA GLY A 11 26.00 9.84 -23.75
C GLY A 11 26.51 9.40 -22.39
N VAL A 12 27.83 9.41 -22.22
CA VAL A 12 28.48 8.78 -21.06
C VAL A 12 28.20 9.54 -19.77
N ILE A 13 28.36 10.86 -19.75
CA ILE A 13 28.17 11.66 -18.54
C ILE A 13 26.73 11.56 -18.01
N PRO A 14 25.68 11.73 -18.83
CA PRO A 14 24.30 11.58 -18.35
C PRO A 14 24.01 10.19 -17.79
N VAL A 15 24.47 9.13 -18.46
CA VAL A 15 24.32 7.75 -17.97
C VAL A 15 25.06 7.55 -16.65
N ALA A 16 26.27 8.08 -16.52
CA ALA A 16 27.06 8.00 -15.29
C ALA A 16 26.38 8.75 -14.13
N VAL A 17 25.82 9.94 -14.39
CA VAL A 17 25.07 10.71 -13.37
C VAL A 17 23.83 9.96 -12.91
N ILE A 18 23.03 9.42 -13.84
CA ILE A 18 21.84 8.61 -13.49
C ILE A 18 22.25 7.36 -12.71
N GLY A 19 23.29 6.66 -13.16
CA GLY A 19 23.81 5.47 -12.47
C GLY A 19 24.29 5.78 -11.06
N LEU A 20 25.00 6.89 -10.87
CA LEU A 20 25.49 7.33 -9.56
C LEU A 20 24.33 7.68 -8.62
N LEU A 21 23.36 8.46 -9.09
CA LEU A 21 22.18 8.83 -8.29
C LEU A 21 21.33 7.61 -7.95
N GLY A 22 21.13 6.70 -8.90
CA GLY A 22 20.40 5.46 -8.68
C GLY A 22 21.11 4.54 -7.68
N ALA A 23 22.42 4.39 -7.80
CA ALA A 23 23.23 3.62 -6.85
C ALA A 23 23.17 4.22 -5.44
N LEU A 24 23.32 5.54 -5.32
CA LEU A 24 23.23 6.23 -4.03
C LEU A 24 21.84 6.05 -3.41
N SER A 25 20.77 6.23 -4.19
CA SER A 25 19.39 6.04 -3.74
C SER A 25 19.09 4.61 -3.32
N TYR A 26 19.73 3.60 -3.92
CA TYR A 26 19.57 2.20 -3.55
C TYR A 26 20.32 1.84 -2.26
N LEU A 27 21.49 2.45 -2.04
CA LEU A 27 22.31 2.23 -0.85
C LEU A 27 21.77 2.93 0.40
N THR A 28 21.03 4.02 0.22
CA THR A 28 20.31 4.69 1.31
C THR A 28 18.99 4.00 1.64
N ASP A 29 18.51 4.15 2.88
CA ASP A 29 17.21 3.62 3.29
C ASP A 29 16.10 4.04 2.30
N LYS A 30 15.40 3.05 1.75
CA LYS A 30 14.33 3.27 0.75
C LYS A 30 13.26 4.24 1.24
N GLN A 31 12.99 4.25 2.55
CA GLN A 31 12.12 5.24 3.18
C GLN A 31 12.34 5.24 4.70
N PRO A 32 12.98 6.27 5.29
CA PRO A 32 13.11 6.36 6.73
C PRO A 32 11.72 6.41 7.38
N GLY A 33 11.43 5.45 8.26
CA GLY A 33 10.18 5.38 9.03
C GLY A 33 9.02 4.61 8.40
N MET A 34 9.18 4.00 7.22
CA MET A 34 8.14 3.15 6.60
C MET A 34 8.45 1.65 6.65
N ASP A 35 9.54 1.27 7.32
CA ASP A 35 9.89 -0.13 7.52
C ASP A 35 9.01 -0.72 8.62
N VAL A 36 7.74 -1.00 8.28
CA VAL A 36 6.83 -1.73 9.14
C VAL A 36 7.11 -3.21 8.90
N PRO A 37 7.73 -3.93 9.86
CA PRO A 37 8.02 -5.34 9.67
C PRO A 37 6.72 -6.12 9.39
N PRO A 38 6.73 -7.09 8.46
CA PRO A 38 5.58 -7.95 8.24
C PRO A 38 5.15 -8.62 9.54
N TYR A 39 3.84 -8.68 9.78
CA TYR A 39 3.31 -9.40 10.94
C TYR A 39 3.50 -10.91 10.76
N ARG A 40 4.01 -11.58 11.80
CA ARG A 40 4.15 -13.04 11.83
C ARG A 40 3.05 -13.63 12.70
N LEU A 41 2.47 -14.75 12.28
CA LEU A 41 1.40 -15.41 13.02
C LEU A 41 1.84 -15.96 14.40
N THR A 42 3.16 -16.11 14.62
CA THR A 42 3.74 -16.51 15.91
C THR A 42 3.83 -15.37 16.91
N ASP A 43 3.73 -14.13 16.44
CA ASP A 43 3.94 -12.94 17.27
C ASP A 43 2.59 -12.46 17.83
N GLU A 44 2.62 -11.73 18.94
CA GLU A 44 1.41 -11.12 19.50
C GLU A 44 1.02 -9.87 18.69
N TRP A 45 -0.29 -9.63 18.52
CA TRP A 45 -0.78 -8.43 17.86
C TRP A 45 -0.71 -7.21 18.79
N THR A 46 0.32 -6.38 18.60
CA THR A 46 0.53 -5.14 19.39
C THR A 46 0.10 -3.86 18.68
N ARG A 47 -0.51 -3.98 17.49
CA ARG A 47 -0.94 -2.83 16.67
C ARG A 47 -2.37 -2.43 17.03
N GLU A 48 -2.76 -1.23 16.62
CA GLU A 48 -4.13 -0.76 16.81
C GLU A 48 -5.15 -1.64 16.05
N PRO A 49 -6.43 -1.67 16.49
CA PRO A 49 -7.49 -2.38 15.79
C PRO A 49 -7.60 -1.92 14.33
N LEU A 50 -7.72 -2.87 13.40
CA LEU A 50 -7.76 -2.61 11.97
C LEU A 50 -9.08 -3.10 11.39
N LEU A 51 -9.77 -2.22 10.65
CA LEU A 51 -10.95 -2.55 9.86
C LEU A 51 -10.70 -2.13 8.41
N TRP A 52 -10.80 -3.08 7.48
CA TRP A 52 -10.78 -2.81 6.05
C TRP A 52 -12.17 -3.04 5.47
N THR A 53 -12.79 -1.96 5.01
CA THR A 53 -14.11 -1.99 4.40
C THR A 53 -13.97 -2.18 2.89
N ALA A 54 -14.84 -3.00 2.29
CA ALA A 54 -14.96 -3.06 0.84
C ALA A 54 -15.36 -1.69 0.27
N THR A 55 -14.77 -1.31 -0.87
CA THR A 55 -15.03 0.00 -1.51
C THR A 55 -15.79 -0.13 -2.83
N ASP A 56 -15.91 -1.33 -3.36
CA ASP A 56 -16.45 -1.66 -4.68
C ASP A 56 -17.84 -2.30 -4.62
N GLU A 57 -18.45 -2.38 -3.44
CA GLU A 57 -19.74 -3.04 -3.30
C GLU A 57 -20.87 -2.24 -3.95
N VAL A 58 -21.40 -2.76 -5.06
CA VAL A 58 -22.72 -2.40 -5.57
C VAL A 58 -23.72 -3.11 -4.67
N THR A 59 -24.12 -2.45 -3.59
CA THR A 59 -25.25 -2.94 -2.82
C THR A 59 -26.51 -2.93 -3.70
N PRO A 60 -27.25 -4.05 -3.85
CA PRO A 60 -28.54 -4.04 -4.51
C PRO A 60 -29.59 -3.44 -3.55
N PHE A 61 -29.42 -2.18 -3.14
CA PHE A 61 -30.41 -1.44 -2.35
C PHE A 61 -30.99 -0.29 -3.15
N GLY A 62 -31.60 -0.63 -4.28
CA GLY A 62 -32.81 0.05 -4.73
C GLY A 62 -33.99 -0.48 -3.92
N GLY A 63 -34.26 0.09 -2.75
CA GLY A 63 -35.43 -0.25 -1.94
C GLY A 63 -35.61 0.72 -0.78
N HIS A 64 -36.48 1.71 -0.93
CA HIS A 64 -36.91 2.61 0.14
C HIS A 64 -37.49 1.84 1.33
N GLY A 65 -37.00 2.10 2.54
CA GLY A 65 -37.55 1.63 3.80
C GLY A 65 -37.53 2.75 4.84
N SER A 66 -38.58 3.58 4.81
CA SER A 66 -39.23 4.29 5.91
C SER A 66 -38.52 4.33 7.28
N HIS A 67 -38.44 5.54 7.85
CA HIS A 67 -38.34 5.83 9.28
C HIS A 67 -38.87 4.70 10.20
N GLY A 68 -38.00 4.11 11.01
CA GLY A 68 -38.34 3.06 11.97
C GLY A 68 -37.10 2.35 12.51
N ALA A 69 -36.32 3.04 13.35
CA ALA A 69 -35.07 2.53 13.92
C ALA A 69 -35.26 1.51 15.07
N ASP A 70 -36.47 1.03 15.34
CA ASP A 70 -36.77 0.33 16.61
C ASP A 70 -37.11 -1.17 16.48
N THR A 71 -37.16 -1.77 15.28
CA THR A 71 -37.54 -3.19 15.13
C THR A 71 -36.80 -4.00 14.06
N ALA A 72 -35.70 -3.48 13.50
CA ALA A 72 -34.82 -4.30 12.68
C ALA A 72 -33.92 -5.13 13.59
N ASP A 73 -34.13 -6.45 13.64
CA ASP A 73 -33.18 -7.38 14.24
C ASP A 73 -31.86 -7.25 13.46
N SER A 74 -30.97 -6.40 13.97
CA SER A 74 -29.76 -5.94 13.28
C SER A 74 -28.65 -6.99 13.32
N ILE A 75 -28.96 -8.16 13.87
CA ILE A 75 -28.06 -9.30 14.01
C ILE A 75 -28.39 -10.28 12.89
N GLY A 76 -27.51 -10.33 11.88
CA GLY A 76 -27.55 -11.34 10.82
C GLY A 76 -27.03 -12.71 11.31
N GLY A 77 -26.47 -13.50 10.39
CA GLY A 77 -25.82 -14.78 10.74
C GLY A 77 -24.44 -14.60 11.39
N SER A 78 -23.95 -15.64 12.08
CA SER A 78 -22.58 -15.68 12.63
C SER A 78 -21.87 -16.97 12.24
N ALA A 79 -20.53 -16.90 12.13
CA ALA A 79 -19.65 -18.04 11.92
C ALA A 79 -18.42 -17.91 12.83
N SER A 80 -17.92 -19.02 13.37
CA SER A 80 -16.71 -19.03 14.20
C SER A 80 -15.88 -20.29 13.95
N GLY A 81 -14.56 -20.19 14.18
CA GLY A 81 -13.62 -21.27 14.01
C GLY A 81 -12.32 -21.00 14.78
N LYS A 82 -11.53 -22.05 15.00
CA LYS A 82 -10.18 -21.96 15.57
C LYS A 82 -9.19 -22.42 14.50
N TRP A 83 -8.04 -21.76 14.45
CA TRP A 83 -6.93 -22.16 13.59
C TRP A 83 -6.16 -23.33 14.21
#